data_AF-A0A2H9QE79-F1
#
_entry.id   AF-A0A2H9QE79-F1
#
_cell.length_a   1.000
_cell.length_b   1.000
_cell.length_c   1.000
_cell.angle_alpha   90.00
_cell.angle_beta   90.00
_cell.angle_gamma   90.00
#
_symmetry.space_group_name_H-M   'P 1'
#
loop_
_entity.id
_entity.type
_entity.pdbx_description
1 polymer ?
#
loop_
_entity_poly.entity_id
_entity_poly.type
_entity_poly.pdbx_seq_one_letter_code
_entity_poly.pdbx_strand_id
1 'polypeptide(L)'
;GKGTILEVKEEKGLGKTIDVILYDGTIRTGDQIVLAGKQGIIETKIRALLLPKPLDEISAPQERFDSVKEVHAASGLKIAAPGLENALAGSPLIVKATKEEIEEIKKEIQSIKIDSEENGVIIKTDTLGSLEATIKLLQEKGIKVRKANVGEITRRDVIEAEGVKEKDKIQGVILAFNTKINPEAIEEAKKNEIKIFNEKIIYNLIEKYEKWVIEEKEKAKKDFLAEVVFPVKIKLMPENVFRNAKPVIIGAKILEGKLKTGTKLMKNGKIVGKVQGIQNNGETIKNASKGEEVAISISDAVLGRGIENNDELISFISEKDMEKLENSQGILNEEEKELLKKIKEVKLQEEAK
;
A
#
# COMPACT_ATOMS: atom_id res chain seq x y z
N GLY A 1 -33.26 -20.77 19.26
CA GLY A 1 -31.99 -20.56 19.98
C GLY A 1 -31.05 -19.78 19.09
N LYS A 2 -30.21 -18.91 19.67
CA LYS A 2 -29.24 -18.07 18.96
C LYS A 2 -27.85 -18.24 19.56
N GLY A 3 -26.84 -18.29 18.70
CA GLY A 3 -25.45 -18.43 19.10
C GLY A 3 -24.48 -17.81 18.10
N THR A 4 -23.19 -17.84 18.44
CA THR A 4 -22.11 -17.37 17.57
C THR A 4 -21.07 -18.46 17.42
N ILE A 5 -20.62 -18.68 16.19
CA ILE A 5 -19.55 -19.64 15.87
C ILE A 5 -18.23 -19.04 16.32
N LEU A 6 -17.51 -19.73 17.20
CA LEU A 6 -16.16 -19.36 17.58
C LEU A 6 -15.14 -19.91 16.59
N GLU A 7 -15.18 -21.22 16.33
CA GLU A 7 -14.15 -21.90 15.57
C GLU A 7 -14.73 -23.06 14.75
N VAL A 8 -14.07 -23.39 13.64
CA VAL A 8 -14.34 -24.58 12.83
C VAL A 8 -13.17 -25.54 13.00
N LYS A 9 -13.43 -26.74 13.54
CA LYS A 9 -12.40 -27.73 13.87
C LYS A 9 -12.70 -29.09 13.26
N GLU A 10 -11.63 -29.83 12.96
CA GLU A 10 -11.75 -31.23 12.61
C GLU A 10 -11.72 -32.09 13.88
N GLU A 11 -12.69 -32.97 14.01
CA GLU A 11 -12.85 -33.87 15.15
C GLU A 11 -12.85 -35.31 14.65
N LYS A 12 -12.06 -36.17 15.32
CA LYS A 12 -11.86 -37.54 14.88
C LYS A 12 -13.18 -38.32 14.96
N GLY A 13 -13.59 -38.92 13.84
CA GLY A 13 -14.85 -39.67 13.75
C GLY A 13 -16.10 -38.83 13.48
N LEU A 14 -16.02 -37.50 13.60
CA LEU A 14 -17.15 -36.58 13.36
C LEU A 14 -16.94 -35.66 12.15
N GLY A 15 -15.71 -35.55 11.66
CA GLY A 15 -15.36 -34.67 10.54
C GLY A 15 -15.26 -33.21 10.99
N LYS A 16 -15.71 -32.26 10.15
CA LYS A 16 -15.71 -30.84 10.53
C LYS A 16 -16.87 -30.54 11.49
N THR A 17 -16.52 -29.93 12.61
CA THR A 17 -17.39 -29.50 13.69
C THR A 17 -17.22 -28.00 13.92
N ILE A 18 -18.19 -27.39 14.59
CA ILE A 18 -18.11 -25.99 15.01
C ILE A 18 -18.19 -25.87 16.52
N ASP A 19 -17.36 -25.01 17.09
CA ASP A 19 -17.45 -24.58 18.48
C ASP A 19 -18.33 -23.33 18.54
N VAL A 20 -19.36 -23.34 19.39
CA VAL A 20 -20.42 -22.33 19.41
C VAL A 20 -20.64 -21.85 20.84
N ILE A 21 -20.90 -20.55 21.00
CA ILE A 21 -21.51 -20.01 22.22
C ILE A 21 -23.00 -19.79 21.93
N LEU A 22 -23.85 -20.59 22.56
CA LEU A 22 -25.29 -20.37 22.59
C LEU A 22 -25.59 -19.34 23.68
N TYR A 23 -26.11 -18.18 23.30
CA TYR A 23 -26.39 -17.08 24.24
C TYR A 23 -27.89 -16.85 24.43
N ASP A 24 -28.75 -17.44 23.60
CA ASP A 24 -30.21 -17.36 23.76
C ASP A 24 -30.94 -18.65 23.37
N GLY A 25 -32.00 -18.97 24.10
CA GLY A 25 -32.89 -20.11 23.89
C GLY A 25 -32.24 -21.49 24.08
N THR A 26 -32.74 -22.47 23.33
CA THR A 26 -32.40 -23.89 23.45
C THR A 26 -32.06 -24.47 22.07
N ILE A 27 -31.20 -25.49 22.07
CA ILE A 27 -30.79 -26.26 20.89
C ILE A 27 -30.89 -27.75 21.20
N ARG A 28 -31.43 -28.54 20.25
CA ARG A 28 -31.59 -30.00 20.40
C ARG A 28 -30.97 -30.76 19.24
N THR A 29 -30.55 -31.99 19.50
CA THR A 29 -30.12 -32.90 18.44
C THR A 29 -31.26 -33.13 17.45
N GLY A 30 -30.96 -33.05 16.15
CA GLY A 30 -31.93 -33.12 15.06
C GLY A 30 -32.55 -31.78 14.65
N ASP A 31 -32.35 -30.70 15.42
CA ASP A 31 -32.80 -29.37 15.02
C ASP A 31 -32.07 -28.91 13.75
N GLN A 32 -32.79 -28.14 12.93
CA GLN A 32 -32.18 -27.42 11.81
C GLN A 32 -31.47 -26.18 12.36
N ILE A 33 -30.26 -25.94 11.87
CA ILE A 33 -29.46 -24.75 12.12
C ILE A 33 -29.17 -24.03 10.81
N VAL A 34 -29.12 -22.70 10.92
CA VAL A 34 -28.75 -21.79 9.85
C VAL A 34 -27.57 -20.96 10.32
N LEU A 35 -26.54 -20.90 9.47
CA LEU A 35 -25.33 -20.13 9.68
C LEU A 35 -24.74 -19.73 8.33
N ALA A 36 -23.74 -18.87 8.33
CA ALA A 36 -23.06 -18.51 7.11
C ALA A 36 -21.79 -19.30 6.84
N GLY A 37 -21.59 -19.54 5.56
CA GLY A 37 -20.40 -20.15 5.02
C GLY A 37 -19.72 -19.30 3.95
N LYS A 38 -18.56 -19.76 3.51
CA LYS A 38 -17.75 -19.14 2.45
C LYS A 38 -18.52 -18.94 1.14
N GLN A 39 -19.49 -19.80 0.86
CA GLN A 39 -20.25 -19.85 -0.40
C GLN A 39 -21.70 -19.38 -0.27
N GLY A 40 -22.12 -18.90 0.92
CA GLY A 40 -23.51 -18.51 1.19
C GLY A 40 -24.02 -19.07 2.50
N ILE A 41 -25.34 -19.09 2.67
CA ILE A 41 -25.98 -19.66 3.86
C ILE A 41 -25.87 -21.18 3.85
N ILE A 42 -25.59 -21.76 5.01
CA ILE A 42 -25.58 -23.19 5.27
C ILE A 42 -26.81 -23.50 6.11
N GLU A 43 -27.71 -24.30 5.56
CA GLU A 43 -28.84 -24.90 6.27
C GLU A 43 -28.57 -26.39 6.47
N THR A 44 -28.47 -26.84 7.71
CA THR A 44 -28.14 -28.23 8.01
C THR A 44 -28.84 -28.72 9.28
N LYS A 45 -28.87 -30.03 9.50
CA LYS A 45 -29.46 -30.64 10.71
C LYS A 45 -28.36 -31.18 11.62
N ILE A 46 -28.52 -30.90 12.91
CA ILE A 46 -27.58 -31.33 13.95
C ILE A 46 -27.60 -32.85 14.07
N ARG A 47 -26.42 -33.48 13.96
CA ARG A 47 -26.22 -34.92 14.22
C ARG A 47 -25.88 -35.19 15.67
N ALA A 48 -25.04 -34.35 16.28
CA ALA A 48 -24.66 -34.47 17.68
C ALA A 48 -24.37 -33.09 18.30
N LEU A 49 -24.74 -32.98 19.57
CA LEU A 49 -24.35 -31.88 20.47
C LEU A 49 -23.37 -32.43 21.50
N LEU A 50 -22.26 -31.74 21.65
CA LEU A 50 -21.14 -32.17 22.49
C LEU A 50 -20.82 -31.07 23.50
N LEU A 51 -20.92 -31.39 24.79
CA LEU A 51 -20.45 -30.51 25.85
C LEU A 51 -19.03 -30.89 26.27
N PRO A 52 -18.13 -29.93 26.48
CA PRO A 52 -16.84 -30.24 27.07
C PRO A 52 -17.06 -30.82 28.46
N LYS A 53 -16.38 -31.92 28.76
CA LYS A 53 -16.40 -32.47 30.12
C LYS A 53 -15.75 -31.49 31.09
N PRO A 54 -16.20 -31.45 32.36
CA PRO A 54 -15.40 -30.89 33.44
C PRO A 54 -13.99 -31.49 33.41
N LEU A 55 -13.00 -30.80 33.96
CA LEU A 55 -11.62 -31.29 34.00
C LEU A 55 -11.58 -32.69 34.66
N ASP A 56 -11.38 -33.73 33.85
CA ASP A 56 -11.14 -35.09 34.32
C ASP A 56 -9.69 -35.24 34.79
N GLU A 57 -9.49 -36.03 35.85
CA GLU A 57 -8.17 -36.35 36.41
C GLU A 57 -7.24 -36.96 35.33
N ILE A 58 -5.95 -36.63 35.45
CA ILE A 58 -4.84 -36.86 34.48
C ILE A 58 -4.71 -38.32 33.98
N SER A 59 -5.37 -39.29 34.61
CA SER A 59 -5.06 -40.71 34.48
C SER A 59 -5.77 -41.46 33.34
N ALA A 60 -6.69 -40.88 32.57
CA ALA A 60 -7.25 -41.54 31.37
C ALA A 60 -8.00 -40.60 30.39
N PRO A 61 -7.37 -40.08 29.31
CA PRO A 61 -8.05 -39.24 28.33
C PRO A 61 -8.73 -40.12 27.28
N GLN A 62 -9.88 -40.74 27.57
CA GLN A 62 -10.59 -41.53 26.56
C GLN A 62 -11.64 -40.72 25.78
N GLU A 63 -12.35 -39.76 26.39
CA GLU A 63 -13.35 -38.95 25.67
C GLU A 63 -13.45 -37.52 26.22
N ARG A 64 -13.17 -36.51 25.37
CA ARG A 64 -13.14 -35.08 25.75
C ARG A 64 -14.53 -34.43 25.86
N PHE A 65 -15.57 -35.10 25.41
CA PHE A 65 -16.90 -34.51 25.25
C PHE A 65 -18.00 -35.48 25.67
N ASP A 66 -19.06 -34.94 26.28
CA ASP A 66 -20.31 -35.65 26.54
C ASP A 66 -21.33 -35.36 25.42
N SER A 67 -21.89 -36.43 24.86
CA SER A 67 -22.99 -36.30 23.90
C SER A 67 -24.31 -36.05 24.64
N VAL A 68 -24.95 -34.92 24.34
CA VAL A 68 -26.21 -34.50 24.95
C VAL A 68 -27.32 -34.37 23.92
N LYS A 69 -28.58 -34.43 24.38
CA LYS A 69 -29.77 -34.27 23.51
C LYS A 69 -30.25 -32.83 23.40
N GLU A 70 -29.96 -32.01 24.41
CA GLU A 70 -30.49 -30.66 24.57
C GLU A 70 -29.50 -29.79 25.37
N VAL A 71 -29.33 -28.54 24.95
CA VAL A 71 -28.50 -27.54 25.64
C VAL A 71 -29.27 -26.21 25.71
N HIS A 72 -29.19 -25.53 26.85
CA HIS A 72 -29.81 -24.22 27.10
C HIS A 72 -28.74 -23.12 27.18
N ALA A 73 -29.11 -21.91 26.77
CA ALA A 73 -28.27 -20.73 26.95
C ALA A 73 -28.10 -20.38 28.44
N ALA A 74 -26.99 -19.78 28.86
CA ALA A 74 -25.77 -19.54 28.09
C ALA A 74 -24.81 -20.74 28.18
N SER A 75 -24.37 -21.28 27.05
CA SER A 75 -23.51 -22.49 27.02
C SER A 75 -22.53 -22.49 25.85
N GLY A 76 -21.30 -22.95 26.11
CA GLY A 76 -20.34 -23.32 25.08
C GLY A 76 -20.51 -24.78 24.69
N LEU A 77 -20.70 -25.05 23.40
CA LEU A 77 -20.92 -26.40 22.90
C LEU A 77 -20.26 -26.62 21.54
N LYS A 78 -19.90 -27.88 21.27
CA LYS A 78 -19.45 -28.32 19.96
C LYS A 78 -20.63 -28.97 19.22
N ILE A 79 -20.80 -28.61 17.95
CA ILE A 79 -21.86 -29.12 17.09
C ILE A 79 -21.24 -29.91 15.93
N ALA A 80 -21.75 -31.12 15.71
CA ALA A 80 -21.46 -31.92 14.52
C ALA A 80 -22.68 -31.93 13.59
N ALA A 81 -22.49 -31.49 12.35
CA ALA A 81 -23.49 -31.50 11.29
C ALA A 81 -22.79 -31.59 9.92
N PRO A 82 -23.45 -32.09 8.87
CA PRO A 82 -22.90 -32.10 7.53
C PRO A 82 -22.79 -30.68 6.94
N GLY A 83 -21.76 -30.44 6.12
CA GLY A 83 -21.55 -29.18 5.40
C GLY A 83 -20.84 -28.08 6.19
N LEU A 84 -20.40 -28.35 7.42
CA LEU A 84 -19.77 -27.36 8.30
C LEU A 84 -18.33 -26.98 7.91
N GLU A 85 -17.72 -27.67 6.95
CA GLU A 85 -16.38 -27.37 6.44
C GLU A 85 -16.23 -25.95 5.86
N ASN A 86 -17.35 -25.38 5.39
CA ASN A 86 -17.40 -24.05 4.81
C ASN A 86 -17.92 -22.99 5.78
N ALA A 87 -18.24 -23.33 7.02
CA ALA A 87 -18.75 -22.39 8.02
C ALA A 87 -17.75 -21.24 8.27
N LEU A 88 -18.28 -20.05 8.54
CA LEU A 88 -17.49 -18.87 8.88
C LEU A 88 -17.46 -18.68 10.40
N ALA A 89 -16.25 -18.65 10.97
CA ALA A 89 -16.06 -18.21 12.34
C ALA A 89 -16.47 -16.74 12.50
N GLY A 90 -17.10 -16.42 13.63
CA GLY A 90 -17.78 -15.16 13.89
C GLY A 90 -19.21 -15.07 13.33
N SER A 91 -19.67 -16.05 12.54
CA SER A 91 -21.04 -16.05 12.02
C SER A 91 -22.07 -16.25 13.13
N PRO A 92 -23.23 -15.59 13.05
CA PRO A 92 -24.39 -15.99 13.84
C PRO A 92 -24.84 -17.42 13.46
N LEU A 93 -25.42 -18.10 14.43
CA LEU A 93 -26.09 -19.38 14.31
C LEU A 93 -27.50 -19.26 14.86
N ILE A 94 -28.50 -19.63 14.07
CA ILE A 94 -29.91 -19.60 14.46
C ILE A 94 -30.50 -21.00 14.33
N VAL A 95 -31.13 -21.47 15.41
CA VAL A 95 -31.83 -22.76 15.47
C VAL A 95 -33.27 -22.57 14.98
N LYS A 96 -33.68 -23.36 13.99
CA LYS A 96 -35.01 -23.29 13.34
C LYS A 96 -35.34 -21.89 12.82
N ALA A 97 -34.39 -21.29 12.10
CA ALA A 97 -34.53 -19.93 11.58
C ALA A 97 -35.74 -19.79 10.66
N THR A 98 -36.42 -18.66 10.78
CA THR A 98 -37.44 -18.18 9.83
C THR A 98 -36.79 -17.66 8.55
N LYS A 99 -37.58 -17.44 7.51
CA LYS A 99 -37.07 -16.87 6.25
C LYS A 99 -36.53 -15.46 6.45
N GLU A 100 -37.19 -14.69 7.31
CA GLU A 100 -36.81 -13.34 7.68
C GLU A 100 -35.44 -13.33 8.37
N GLU A 101 -35.22 -14.21 9.34
CA GLU A 101 -33.93 -14.35 10.04
C GLU A 101 -32.80 -14.79 9.11
N ILE A 102 -33.07 -15.65 8.11
CA ILE A 102 -32.07 -16.03 7.09
C ILE A 102 -31.62 -14.80 6.29
N GLU A 103 -32.56 -13.93 5.90
CA GLU A 103 -32.24 -12.70 5.16
C GLU A 103 -31.49 -11.68 6.02
N GLU A 104 -31.78 -11.62 7.32
CA GLU A 104 -31.02 -10.78 8.26
C GLU A 104 -29.55 -11.21 8.34
N ILE A 105 -29.27 -12.52 8.48
CA ILE A 105 -27.89 -13.04 8.48
C ILE A 105 -27.16 -12.67 7.19
N LYS A 106 -27.83 -12.79 6.04
CA LYS A 106 -27.24 -12.42 4.74
C LYS A 106 -26.85 -10.94 4.71
N LYS A 107 -27.73 -10.05 5.19
CA LYS A 107 -27.47 -8.61 5.23
C LYS A 107 -26.33 -8.25 6.18
N GLU A 108 -26.30 -8.84 7.36
CA GLU A 108 -25.23 -8.62 8.35
C GLU A 108 -23.86 -8.93 7.74
N ILE A 109 -23.72 -10.09 7.09
CA ILE A 109 -22.45 -10.49 6.48
C ILE A 109 -22.08 -9.64 5.28
N GLN A 110 -23.06 -9.25 4.48
CA GLN A 110 -22.83 -8.32 3.38
C GLN A 110 -22.35 -6.97 3.88
N SER A 111 -22.83 -6.49 5.03
CA SER A 111 -22.41 -5.20 5.59
C SER A 111 -20.96 -5.18 6.08
N ILE A 112 -20.41 -6.34 6.47
CA ILE A 112 -18.99 -6.47 6.88
C ILE A 112 -18.07 -6.53 5.65
N LYS A 113 -18.56 -7.09 4.54
CA LYS A 113 -17.80 -7.18 3.29
C LYS A 113 -17.80 -5.83 2.58
N ILE A 114 -16.67 -5.51 1.96
CA ILE A 114 -16.53 -4.30 1.16
C ILE A 114 -16.25 -4.72 -0.28
N ASP A 115 -16.95 -4.12 -1.23
CA ASP A 115 -16.70 -4.20 -2.67
C ASP A 115 -16.98 -2.81 -3.26
N SER A 116 -15.93 -1.99 -3.36
CA SER A 116 -15.99 -0.59 -3.76
C SER A 116 -15.26 -0.39 -5.08
N GLU A 117 -15.73 0.55 -5.89
CA GLU A 117 -15.05 0.97 -7.11
C GLU A 117 -13.86 1.90 -6.84
N GLU A 118 -13.74 2.45 -5.63
CA GLU A 118 -12.63 3.33 -5.25
C GLU A 118 -11.29 2.60 -5.20
N ASN A 119 -10.20 3.35 -5.38
CA ASN A 119 -8.86 2.85 -5.12
C ASN A 119 -8.67 2.64 -3.61
N GLY A 120 -8.05 1.51 -3.26
CA GLY A 120 -7.81 1.12 -1.89
C GLY A 120 -7.20 -0.27 -1.81
N VAL A 121 -6.75 -0.63 -0.62
CA VAL A 121 -6.14 -1.94 -0.37
C VAL A 121 -7.19 -3.06 -0.44
N ILE A 122 -6.73 -4.27 -0.76
CA ILE A 122 -7.56 -5.48 -0.70
C ILE A 122 -7.26 -6.25 0.58
N ILE A 123 -8.28 -6.67 1.30
CA ILE A 123 -8.17 -7.36 2.59
C ILE A 123 -8.72 -8.78 2.48
N LYS A 124 -7.94 -9.75 2.97
CA LYS A 124 -8.35 -11.15 3.12
C LYS A 124 -8.06 -11.64 4.53
N THR A 125 -9.07 -12.18 5.20
CA THR A 125 -8.94 -12.73 6.56
C THR A 125 -9.48 -14.16 6.66
N ASP A 126 -9.29 -14.78 7.80
CA ASP A 126 -9.78 -16.12 8.14
C ASP A 126 -11.18 -16.15 8.77
N THR A 127 -11.55 -15.09 9.52
CA THR A 127 -12.83 -14.99 10.25
C THR A 127 -13.52 -13.66 9.95
N LEU A 128 -14.83 -13.58 10.23
CA LEU A 128 -15.59 -12.33 10.12
C LEU A 128 -15.13 -11.29 11.15
N GLY A 129 -14.86 -11.71 12.38
CA GLY A 129 -14.41 -10.81 13.44
C GLY A 129 -13.04 -10.18 13.15
N SER A 130 -12.11 -10.97 12.59
CA SER A 130 -10.80 -10.43 12.15
C SER A 130 -10.93 -9.51 10.95
N LEU A 131 -11.90 -9.75 10.05
CA LEU A 131 -12.20 -8.85 8.93
C LEU A 131 -12.66 -7.48 9.42
N GLU A 132 -13.67 -7.46 10.29
CA GLU A 132 -14.25 -6.24 10.86
C GLU A 132 -13.19 -5.43 11.64
N ALA A 133 -12.43 -6.10 12.52
CA ALA A 133 -11.38 -5.44 13.28
C ALA A 133 -10.29 -4.83 12.39
N THR A 134 -9.89 -5.53 11.32
CA THR A 134 -8.89 -5.03 10.38
C THR A 134 -9.41 -3.82 9.60
N ILE A 135 -10.65 -3.86 9.09
CA ILE A 135 -11.28 -2.74 8.39
C ILE A 135 -11.32 -1.50 9.29
N LYS A 136 -11.79 -1.65 10.53
CA LYS A 136 -11.91 -0.55 11.49
C LYS A 136 -10.57 0.13 11.75
N LEU A 137 -9.52 -0.66 12.03
CA LEU A 137 -8.18 -0.12 12.29
C LEU A 137 -7.57 0.58 11.07
N LEU A 138 -7.83 0.10 9.86
CA LEU A 138 -7.39 0.76 8.63
C LEU A 138 -8.14 2.09 8.41
N GLN A 139 -9.44 2.13 8.66
CA GLN A 139 -10.25 3.35 8.56
C GLN A 139 -9.81 4.41 9.57
N GLU A 140 -9.51 4.03 10.82
CA GLU A 140 -8.96 4.92 11.85
C GLU A 140 -7.63 5.56 11.41
N LYS A 141 -6.84 4.85 10.59
CA LYS A 141 -5.59 5.34 9.99
C LYS A 141 -5.77 6.05 8.64
N GLY A 142 -7.01 6.23 8.17
CA GLY A 142 -7.30 6.85 6.88
C GLY A 142 -6.90 6.02 5.66
N ILE A 143 -6.70 4.71 5.83
CA ILE A 143 -6.36 3.79 4.74
C ILE A 143 -7.66 3.31 4.09
N LYS A 144 -7.82 3.63 2.80
CA LYS A 144 -8.98 3.21 2.02
C LYS A 144 -8.95 1.72 1.74
N VAL A 145 -10.12 1.10 1.82
CA VAL A 145 -10.33 -0.32 1.52
C VAL A 145 -11.17 -0.42 0.27
N ARG A 146 -10.60 -1.05 -0.77
CA ARG A 146 -11.35 -1.36 -2.00
C ARG A 146 -12.24 -2.57 -1.81
N LYS A 147 -11.65 -3.63 -1.27
CA LYS A 147 -12.30 -4.93 -1.15
C LYS A 147 -11.92 -5.62 0.13
N ALA A 148 -12.90 -6.21 0.82
CA ALA A 148 -12.67 -6.92 2.07
C ALA A 148 -13.53 -8.18 2.12
N ASN A 149 -12.90 -9.35 2.26
CA ASN A 149 -13.61 -10.62 2.27
C ASN A 149 -12.88 -11.69 3.11
N VAL A 150 -13.60 -12.73 3.52
CA VAL A 150 -13.03 -13.88 4.23
C VAL A 150 -12.60 -14.95 3.22
N GLY A 151 -11.47 -15.59 3.48
CA GLY A 151 -10.95 -16.73 2.72
C GLY A 151 -9.50 -16.54 2.28
N GLU A 152 -9.03 -17.51 1.50
CA GLU A 152 -7.68 -17.49 0.95
C GLU A 152 -7.54 -16.41 -0.13
N ILE A 153 -6.30 -15.95 -0.34
CA ILE A 153 -5.99 -15.05 -1.44
C ILE A 153 -6.01 -15.84 -2.74
N THR A 154 -6.79 -15.36 -3.70
CA THR A 154 -6.98 -15.97 -5.01
C THR A 154 -6.29 -15.15 -6.10
N ARG A 155 -6.11 -15.76 -7.28
CA ARG A 155 -5.59 -15.06 -8.47
C ARG A 155 -6.41 -13.82 -8.82
N ARG A 156 -7.73 -13.84 -8.61
CA ARG A 156 -8.61 -12.70 -8.86
C ARG A 156 -8.30 -11.51 -7.95
N ASP A 157 -7.97 -11.77 -6.69
CA ASP A 157 -7.60 -10.71 -5.75
C ASP A 157 -6.30 -10.00 -6.19
N VAL A 158 -5.36 -10.75 -6.79
CA VAL A 158 -4.09 -10.19 -7.32
C VAL A 158 -4.32 -9.33 -8.55
N ILE A 159 -5.12 -9.78 -9.51
CA ILE A 159 -5.48 -9.02 -10.72
C ILE A 159 -6.19 -7.71 -10.33
N GLU A 160 -7.03 -7.77 -9.29
CA GLU A 160 -7.71 -6.58 -8.82
C GLU A 160 -6.76 -5.59 -8.14
N ALA A 161 -5.81 -6.08 -7.33
CA ALA A 161 -4.75 -5.24 -6.74
C ALA A 161 -3.86 -4.61 -7.82
N GLU A 162 -3.60 -5.32 -8.92
CA GLU A 162 -2.89 -4.80 -10.08
C GLU A 162 -3.61 -3.61 -10.74
N GLY A 163 -4.92 -3.73 -10.97
CA GLY A 163 -5.72 -2.62 -11.49
C GLY A 163 -5.72 -1.38 -10.58
N VAL A 164 -5.61 -1.58 -9.26
CA VAL A 164 -5.41 -0.46 -8.31
C VAL A 164 -3.98 0.10 -8.44
N LYS A 165 -2.97 -0.77 -8.50
CA LYS A 165 -1.55 -0.39 -8.58
C LYS A 165 -1.23 0.51 -9.78
N GLU A 166 -1.87 0.28 -10.92
CA GLU A 166 -1.73 1.12 -12.12
C GLU A 166 -2.11 2.59 -11.87
N LYS A 167 -3.04 2.84 -10.95
CA LYS A 167 -3.53 4.18 -10.60
C LYS A 167 -2.87 4.74 -9.35
N ASP A 168 -2.69 3.90 -8.34
CA ASP A 168 -2.04 4.22 -7.07
C ASP A 168 -1.19 3.03 -6.63
N LYS A 169 0.12 3.16 -6.84
CA LYS A 169 1.11 2.12 -6.53
C LYS A 169 1.08 1.68 -5.07
N ILE A 170 0.78 2.60 -4.16
CA ILE A 170 0.83 2.36 -2.71
C ILE A 170 -0.43 1.62 -2.26
N GLN A 171 -1.58 1.91 -2.86
CA GLN A 171 -2.84 1.24 -2.54
C GLN A 171 -3.02 -0.11 -3.24
N GLY A 172 -2.29 -0.35 -4.33
CA GLY A 172 -2.32 -1.60 -5.10
C GLY A 172 -1.62 -2.79 -4.43
N VAL A 173 -2.08 -3.16 -3.23
CA VAL A 173 -1.51 -4.23 -2.41
C VAL A 173 -2.60 -5.08 -1.75
N ILE A 174 -2.22 -6.26 -1.27
CA ILE A 174 -3.10 -7.17 -0.52
C ILE A 174 -2.64 -7.29 0.92
N LEU A 175 -3.56 -7.05 1.87
CA LEU A 175 -3.39 -7.26 3.30
C LEU A 175 -4.07 -8.58 3.70
N ALA A 176 -3.27 -9.56 4.06
CA ALA A 176 -3.72 -10.90 4.41
C ALA A 176 -3.51 -11.15 5.91
N PHE A 177 -4.60 -11.36 6.63
CA PHE A 177 -4.57 -11.68 8.06
C PHE A 177 -4.91 -13.15 8.29
N ASN A 178 -3.96 -13.88 8.86
CA ASN A 178 -4.08 -15.30 9.23
C ASN A 178 -4.66 -16.21 8.13
N THR A 179 -4.44 -15.87 6.85
CA THR A 179 -5.00 -16.60 5.71
C THR A 179 -3.91 -17.13 4.78
N LYS A 180 -4.26 -18.18 4.04
CA LYS A 180 -3.36 -18.80 3.06
C LYS A 180 -3.41 -18.04 1.74
N ILE A 181 -2.36 -18.22 0.96
CA ILE A 181 -2.24 -17.68 -0.39
C ILE A 181 -2.27 -18.86 -1.35
N ASN A 182 -3.21 -18.85 -2.30
CA ASN A 182 -3.27 -19.87 -3.33
C ASN A 182 -1.97 -19.85 -4.18
N PRO A 183 -1.40 -21.01 -4.56
CA PRO A 183 -0.20 -21.07 -5.40
C PRO A 183 -0.27 -20.21 -6.68
N GLU A 184 -1.41 -20.21 -7.38
CA GLU A 184 -1.61 -19.40 -8.59
C GLU A 184 -1.55 -17.89 -8.27
N ALA A 185 -2.04 -17.49 -7.09
CA ALA A 185 -1.96 -16.11 -6.63
C ALA A 185 -0.52 -15.70 -6.30
N ILE A 186 0.31 -16.62 -5.79
CA ILE A 186 1.74 -16.36 -5.54
C ILE A 186 2.46 -16.10 -6.87
N GLU A 187 2.20 -16.91 -7.89
CA GLU A 187 2.81 -16.76 -9.22
C GLU A 187 2.39 -15.44 -9.88
N GLU A 188 1.09 -15.13 -9.88
CA GLU A 188 0.56 -13.88 -10.44
C GLU A 188 1.12 -12.66 -9.70
N ALA A 189 1.22 -12.71 -8.37
CA ALA A 189 1.74 -11.59 -7.58
C ALA A 189 3.21 -11.33 -7.86
N LYS A 190 4.01 -12.38 -8.08
CA LYS A 190 5.42 -12.22 -8.50
C LYS A 190 5.52 -11.61 -9.89
N LYS A 191 4.69 -12.09 -10.82
CA LYS A 191 4.69 -11.64 -12.22
C LYS A 191 4.36 -10.15 -12.34
N ASN A 192 3.34 -9.68 -11.62
CA ASN A 192 2.85 -8.29 -11.72
C ASN A 192 3.41 -7.39 -10.59
N GLU A 193 4.39 -7.92 -9.84
CA GLU A 193 5.04 -7.28 -8.69
C GLU A 193 4.05 -6.70 -7.67
N ILE A 194 3.01 -7.47 -7.34
CA ILE A 194 2.01 -7.12 -6.33
C ILE A 194 2.53 -7.52 -4.96
N LYS A 195 2.54 -6.55 -4.04
CA LYS A 195 2.95 -6.80 -2.66
C LYS A 195 1.79 -7.44 -1.90
N ILE A 196 2.06 -8.60 -1.32
CA ILE A 196 1.14 -9.26 -0.37
C ILE A 196 1.80 -9.21 1.01
N PHE A 197 1.11 -8.59 1.96
CA PHE A 197 1.47 -8.62 3.38
C PHE A 197 0.70 -9.75 4.04
N ASN A 198 1.39 -10.72 4.65
CA ASN A 198 0.75 -11.86 5.29
C ASN A 198 1.23 -11.98 6.74
N GLU A 199 0.34 -11.70 7.68
CA GLU A 199 0.65 -11.68 9.11
C GLU A 199 -0.44 -12.39 9.92
N LYS A 200 -0.06 -12.82 11.13
CA LYS A 200 -0.97 -13.42 12.12
C LYS A 200 -1.46 -12.43 13.18
N ILE A 201 -0.91 -11.22 13.19
CA ILE A 201 -1.22 -10.16 14.16
C ILE A 201 -1.58 -8.89 13.37
N ILE A 202 -2.75 -8.30 13.66
CA ILE A 202 -3.30 -7.19 12.87
C ILE A 202 -2.38 -5.96 12.94
N TYR A 203 -1.86 -5.63 14.12
CA TYR A 203 -0.94 -4.49 14.29
C TYR A 203 0.32 -4.63 13.42
N ASN A 204 0.94 -5.81 13.42
CA ASN A 204 2.11 -6.08 12.58
C ASN A 204 1.80 -5.96 11.09
N LEU A 205 0.60 -6.37 10.65
CA LEU A 205 0.15 -6.25 9.26
C LEU A 205 0.14 -4.79 8.83
N ILE A 206 -0.48 -3.94 9.65
CA ILE A 206 -0.64 -2.51 9.39
C ILE A 206 0.71 -1.81 9.47
N GLU A 207 1.52 -2.06 10.51
CA GLU A 207 2.84 -1.45 10.67
C GLU A 207 3.78 -1.78 9.51
N LYS A 208 3.79 -3.04 9.04
CA LYS A 208 4.58 -3.44 7.88
C LYS A 208 4.13 -2.74 6.60
N TYR A 209 2.83 -2.57 6.42
CA TYR A 209 2.29 -1.80 5.31
C TYR A 209 2.68 -0.32 5.40
N GLU A 210 2.50 0.34 6.54
CA GLU A 210 2.86 1.74 6.75
C GLU A 210 4.35 2.00 6.54
N LYS A 211 5.21 1.10 7.06
CA LYS A 211 6.65 1.18 6.85
C LYS A 211 6.99 1.10 5.36
N TRP A 212 6.39 0.14 4.65
CA TRP A 212 6.60 0.00 3.21
C TRP A 212 6.08 1.22 2.42
N VAL A 213 4.96 1.81 2.82
CA VAL A 213 4.42 3.06 2.23
C VAL A 213 5.45 4.19 2.35
N ILE A 214 6.07 4.35 3.52
CA ILE A 214 7.10 5.36 3.77
C ILE A 214 8.31 5.11 2.86
N GLU A 215 8.80 3.87 2.82
CA GLU A 215 9.96 3.48 2.00
C GLU A 215 9.70 3.71 0.49
N GLU A 216 8.52 3.38 -0.01
CA GLU A 216 8.15 3.61 -1.42
C GLU A 216 8.02 5.10 -1.74
N LYS A 217 7.46 5.91 -0.83
CA LYS A 217 7.42 7.37 -1.01
C LYS A 217 8.82 7.98 -1.03
N GLU A 218 9.71 7.54 -0.13
CA GLU A 218 11.10 8.00 -0.12
C GLU A 218 11.85 7.58 -1.38
N LYS A 219 11.64 6.35 -1.85
CA LYS A 219 12.22 5.85 -3.10
C LYS A 219 11.72 6.66 -4.29
N ALA A 220 10.41 6.85 -4.42
CA ALA A 220 9.83 7.67 -5.48
C ALA A 220 10.36 9.10 -5.45
N LYS A 221 10.53 9.69 -4.26
CA LYS A 221 11.14 11.01 -4.09
C LYS A 221 12.60 11.00 -4.55
N LYS A 222 13.41 10.02 -4.15
CA LYS A 222 14.82 9.92 -4.57
C LYS A 222 14.95 9.77 -6.08
N ASP A 223 14.14 8.90 -6.69
CA ASP A 223 14.14 8.66 -8.14
C ASP A 223 13.75 9.94 -8.88
N PHE A 224 12.72 10.65 -8.41
CA PHE A 224 12.31 11.96 -8.93
C PHE A 224 13.45 12.99 -8.86
N LEU A 225 14.08 13.15 -7.69
CA LEU A 225 15.21 14.08 -7.49
C LEU A 225 16.44 13.71 -8.35
N ALA A 226 16.60 12.42 -8.67
CA ALA A 226 17.66 11.91 -9.53
C ALA A 226 17.42 12.21 -11.01
N GLU A 227 16.17 12.19 -11.48
CA GLU A 227 15.81 12.46 -12.87
C GLU A 227 15.69 13.97 -13.17
N VAL A 228 15.12 14.75 -12.25
CA VAL A 228 14.73 16.14 -12.53
C VAL A 228 15.91 17.12 -12.57
N VAL A 229 15.79 18.14 -13.42
CA VAL A 229 16.70 19.29 -13.51
C VAL A 229 16.10 20.45 -12.73
N PHE A 230 16.85 21.00 -11.77
CA PHE A 230 16.39 22.08 -10.91
C PHE A 230 16.55 23.46 -11.57
N PRO A 231 15.68 24.43 -11.24
CA PRO A 231 15.92 25.83 -11.55
C PRO A 231 17.20 26.29 -10.85
N VAL A 232 18.10 26.89 -11.62
CA VAL A 232 19.33 27.48 -11.09
C VAL A 232 19.69 28.72 -11.88
N LYS A 233 20.20 29.73 -11.18
CA LYS A 233 20.85 30.90 -11.76
C LYS A 233 22.27 30.96 -11.25
N ILE A 234 23.24 31.03 -12.14
CA ILE A 234 24.66 31.09 -11.81
C ILE A 234 25.29 32.35 -12.40
N LYS A 235 26.32 32.85 -11.73
CA LYS A 235 27.20 33.92 -12.21
C LYS A 235 28.59 33.34 -12.44
N LEU A 236 29.11 33.48 -13.65
CA LEU A 236 30.50 33.12 -13.94
C LEU A 236 31.46 34.15 -13.32
N MET A 237 32.59 33.67 -12.81
CA MET A 237 33.60 34.47 -12.10
C MET A 237 34.80 34.72 -13.01
N PRO A 238 34.98 35.94 -13.53
CA PRO A 238 36.04 36.29 -14.50
C PRO A 238 37.45 35.98 -14.01
N GLU A 239 37.69 36.13 -12.71
CA GLU A 239 38.97 35.96 -12.04
C GLU A 239 39.35 34.48 -11.81
N ASN A 240 38.42 33.54 -12.07
CA ASN A 240 38.61 32.10 -11.83
C ASN A 240 38.48 31.26 -13.11
N VAL A 241 39.10 31.70 -14.21
CA VAL A 241 39.13 30.94 -15.46
C VAL A 241 40.34 30.01 -15.49
N PHE A 242 40.10 28.70 -15.48
CA PHE A 242 41.15 27.68 -15.51
C PHE A 242 41.34 27.07 -16.91
N ARG A 243 40.27 27.04 -17.72
CA ARG A 243 40.31 26.50 -19.09
C ARG A 243 39.24 27.14 -19.97
N ASN A 244 39.62 27.56 -21.17
CA ASN A 244 38.73 28.33 -22.07
C ASN A 244 37.85 27.48 -23.00
N ALA A 245 38.15 26.19 -23.20
CA ALA A 245 37.37 25.30 -24.06
C ALA A 245 37.69 23.81 -23.84
N LYS A 246 36.72 22.97 -24.20
CA LYS A 246 36.81 21.50 -24.31
C LYS A 246 37.34 20.76 -23.06
N PRO A 247 36.69 20.82 -21.89
CA PRO A 247 35.57 21.68 -21.51
C PRO A 247 36.06 23.04 -21.01
N VAL A 248 35.17 24.04 -20.97
CA VAL A 248 35.42 25.27 -20.20
C VAL A 248 35.51 24.88 -18.72
N ILE A 249 36.49 25.39 -17.98
CA ILE A 249 36.59 25.22 -16.53
C ILE A 249 36.70 26.62 -15.93
N ILE A 250 35.68 27.02 -15.17
CA ILE A 250 35.53 28.38 -14.65
C ILE A 250 34.87 28.34 -13.27
N GLY A 251 35.24 29.28 -12.40
CA GLY A 251 34.53 29.54 -11.14
C GLY A 251 33.13 30.08 -11.42
N ALA A 252 32.15 29.64 -10.64
CA ALA A 252 30.78 30.11 -10.72
C ALA A 252 30.18 30.23 -9.33
N LYS A 253 29.43 31.32 -9.12
CA LYS A 253 28.63 31.55 -7.92
C LYS A 253 27.18 31.16 -8.19
N ILE A 254 26.59 30.35 -7.32
CA ILE A 254 25.17 30.01 -7.41
C ILE A 254 24.37 31.17 -6.81
N LEU A 255 23.65 31.91 -7.65
CA LEU A 255 22.84 33.06 -7.23
C LEU A 255 21.49 32.62 -6.68
N GLU A 256 20.84 31.67 -7.35
CA GLU A 256 19.50 31.19 -7.02
C GLU A 256 19.41 29.68 -7.34
N GLY A 257 18.63 28.94 -6.54
CA GLY A 257 18.33 27.53 -6.77
C GLY A 257 19.51 26.57 -6.63
N LYS A 258 19.49 25.49 -7.42
CA LYS A 258 20.40 24.34 -7.24
C LYS A 258 20.99 23.84 -8.56
N LEU A 259 22.31 23.94 -8.69
CA LEU A 259 23.06 23.37 -9.81
C LEU A 259 23.28 21.87 -9.59
N LYS A 260 23.11 21.08 -10.63
CA LYS A 260 23.41 19.64 -10.62
C LYS A 260 24.25 19.26 -11.82
N THR A 261 25.17 18.31 -11.64
CA THR A 261 25.93 17.76 -12.77
C THR A 261 24.98 17.23 -13.85
N GLY A 262 25.26 17.53 -15.11
CA GLY A 262 24.42 17.20 -16.26
C GLY A 262 23.42 18.29 -16.65
N THR A 263 23.26 19.35 -15.84
CA THR A 263 22.38 20.48 -16.15
C THR A 263 22.85 21.19 -17.41
N LYS A 264 21.94 21.39 -18.36
CA LYS A 264 22.17 22.27 -19.52
C LYS A 264 21.97 23.72 -19.08
N LEU A 265 22.86 24.60 -19.48
CA LEU A 265 22.81 26.02 -19.18
C LEU A 265 22.32 26.79 -20.41
N MET A 266 21.54 27.82 -20.19
CA MET A 266 21.06 28.72 -21.25
C MET A 266 21.36 30.18 -20.94
N LYS A 267 21.48 30.94 -22.02
CA LYS A 267 21.60 32.41 -22.04
C LYS A 267 20.59 32.92 -23.07
N ASN A 268 19.70 33.83 -22.67
CA ASN A 268 18.67 34.40 -23.53
C ASN A 268 17.87 33.32 -24.31
N GLY A 269 17.45 32.26 -23.62
CA GLY A 269 16.67 31.15 -24.21
C GLY A 269 17.48 30.10 -24.98
N LYS A 270 18.73 30.39 -25.37
CA LYS A 270 19.59 29.45 -26.12
C LYS A 270 20.47 28.62 -25.19
N ILE A 271 20.53 27.31 -25.42
CA ILE A 271 21.45 26.43 -24.70
C ILE A 271 22.88 26.77 -25.11
N VAL A 272 23.73 27.06 -24.13
CA VAL A 272 25.13 27.46 -24.35
C VAL A 272 26.14 26.41 -23.88
N GLY A 273 25.71 25.38 -23.16
CA GLY A 273 26.57 24.28 -22.75
C GLY A 273 25.92 23.34 -21.74
N LYS A 274 26.67 22.31 -21.33
CA LYS A 274 26.23 21.33 -20.32
C LYS A 274 27.29 21.17 -19.24
N VAL A 275 26.86 21.21 -17.98
CA VAL A 275 27.75 20.98 -16.83
C VAL A 275 28.18 19.52 -16.78
N GLN A 276 29.46 19.24 -16.94
CA GLN A 276 30.05 17.90 -16.84
C GLN A 276 30.51 17.54 -15.42
N GLY A 277 30.87 18.53 -14.62
CA GLY A 277 31.36 18.33 -13.26
C GLY A 277 31.30 19.62 -12.45
N ILE A 278 31.22 19.44 -11.14
CA ILE A 278 31.19 20.51 -10.15
C ILE A 278 32.25 20.14 -9.10
N GLN A 279 33.12 21.08 -8.76
CA GLN A 279 34.14 20.93 -7.75
C GLN A 279 34.05 22.04 -6.72
N ASN A 280 34.13 21.67 -5.44
CA ASN A 280 34.25 22.59 -4.33
C ASN A 280 35.54 22.25 -3.58
N ASN A 281 36.46 23.21 -3.48
CA ASN A 281 37.78 23.03 -2.84
C ASN A 281 38.55 21.77 -3.31
N GLY A 282 38.45 21.45 -4.60
CA GLY A 282 39.13 20.29 -5.21
C GLY A 282 38.37 18.96 -5.08
N GLU A 283 37.30 18.90 -4.28
CA GLU A 283 36.46 17.71 -4.17
C GLU A 283 35.32 17.74 -5.19
N THR A 284 35.08 16.61 -5.85
CA THR A 284 33.99 16.50 -6.83
C THR A 284 32.65 16.30 -6.11
N ILE A 285 31.72 17.23 -6.34
CA ILE A 285 30.38 17.22 -5.75
C ILE A 285 29.31 17.00 -6.82
N LYS A 286 28.14 16.47 -6.41
CA LYS A 286 27.03 16.19 -7.33
C LYS A 286 26.15 17.41 -7.61
N ASN A 287 26.12 18.35 -6.68
CA ASN A 287 25.23 19.50 -6.70
C ASN A 287 25.83 20.65 -5.89
N ALA A 288 25.48 21.88 -6.27
CA ALA A 288 25.80 23.11 -5.56
C ALA A 288 24.54 23.98 -5.41
N SER A 289 24.39 24.68 -4.30
CA SER A 289 23.18 25.45 -3.95
C SER A 289 23.49 26.94 -3.79
N LYS A 290 22.44 27.77 -3.77
CA LYS A 290 22.54 29.22 -3.59
C LYS A 290 23.57 29.63 -2.52
N GLY A 291 24.43 30.59 -2.88
CA GLY A 291 25.47 31.14 -2.03
C GLY A 291 26.83 30.45 -2.19
N GLU A 292 26.87 29.21 -2.70
CA GLU A 292 28.12 28.49 -2.93
C GLU A 292 28.89 29.02 -4.15
N GLU A 293 30.22 29.03 -4.04
CA GLU A 293 31.15 29.32 -5.12
C GLU A 293 31.91 28.04 -5.46
N VAL A 294 31.80 27.60 -6.72
CA VAL A 294 32.26 26.28 -7.16
C VAL A 294 32.96 26.38 -8.51
N ALA A 295 33.93 25.51 -8.77
CA ALA A 295 34.49 25.35 -10.11
C ALA A 295 33.58 24.42 -10.91
N ILE A 296 33.14 24.86 -12.08
CA ILE A 296 32.29 24.05 -12.98
C ILE A 296 33.01 23.75 -14.28
N SER A 297 32.82 22.55 -14.81
CA SER A 297 33.23 22.19 -16.16
C SER A 297 32.04 22.20 -17.11
N ILE A 298 32.10 22.99 -18.17
CA ILE A 298 31.02 23.17 -19.15
C ILE A 298 31.47 22.61 -20.50
N SER A 299 30.79 21.58 -21.00
CA SER A 299 30.99 21.08 -22.37
C SER A 299 30.21 21.91 -23.38
N ASP A 300 30.61 21.78 -24.65
CA ASP A 300 29.95 22.40 -25.80
C ASP A 300 29.93 23.94 -25.74
N ALA A 301 30.78 24.50 -24.88
CA ALA A 301 30.98 25.92 -24.69
C ALA A 301 32.43 26.31 -25.02
N VAL A 302 32.61 27.57 -25.42
CA VAL A 302 33.91 28.23 -25.59
C VAL A 302 33.79 29.62 -24.98
N LEU A 303 34.70 29.97 -24.05
CA LEU A 303 34.74 31.31 -23.48
C LEU A 303 35.09 32.34 -24.56
N GLY A 304 34.34 33.45 -24.60
CA GLY A 304 34.42 34.49 -25.64
C GLY A 304 33.72 34.14 -26.96
N ARG A 305 33.06 32.97 -27.03
CA ARG A 305 32.20 32.56 -28.17
C ARG A 305 30.96 31.84 -27.65
N GLY A 306 29.91 32.60 -27.36
CA GLY A 306 28.63 32.11 -26.87
C GLY A 306 28.46 32.21 -25.35
N ILE A 307 29.56 32.15 -24.59
CA ILE A 307 29.60 32.43 -23.15
C ILE A 307 30.75 33.40 -22.85
N GLU A 308 30.47 34.48 -22.13
CA GLU A 308 31.45 35.42 -21.59
C GLU A 308 31.76 35.09 -20.12
N ASN A 309 32.96 35.46 -19.66
CA ASN A 309 33.46 35.10 -18.32
C ASN A 309 32.73 35.77 -17.14
N ASN A 310 31.83 36.73 -17.39
CA ASN A 310 30.98 37.40 -16.39
C ASN A 310 29.48 37.15 -16.61
N ASP A 311 29.13 36.17 -17.46
CA ASP A 311 27.73 35.92 -17.81
C ASP A 311 26.92 35.38 -16.63
N GLU A 312 25.63 35.74 -16.65
CA GLU A 312 24.61 35.04 -15.88
C GLU A 312 23.96 33.99 -16.77
N LEU A 313 23.99 32.75 -16.28
CA LEU A 313 23.40 31.61 -16.97
C LEU A 313 22.31 31.01 -16.08
N ILE A 314 21.25 30.52 -16.71
CA ILE A 314 20.15 29.83 -16.03
C ILE A 314 20.04 28.38 -16.53
N SER A 315 19.45 27.48 -15.75
CA SER A 315 19.21 26.12 -16.24
C SER A 315 18.19 26.09 -17.37
N PHE A 316 18.48 25.26 -18.38
CA PHE A 316 17.48 24.82 -19.33
C PHE A 316 16.66 23.67 -18.71
N ILE A 317 15.34 23.85 -18.65
CA ILE A 317 14.39 22.86 -18.14
C ILE A 317 13.40 22.52 -19.27
N SER A 318 13.16 21.24 -19.49
CA SER A 318 12.18 20.78 -20.48
C SER A 318 10.76 21.08 -20.00
N GLU A 319 9.78 21.21 -20.91
CA GLU A 319 8.37 21.40 -20.50
C GLU A 319 7.89 20.27 -19.59
N LYS A 320 8.28 19.03 -19.90
CA LYS A 320 7.99 17.85 -19.10
C LYS A 320 8.55 17.97 -17.68
N ASP A 321 9.77 18.47 -17.52
CA ASP A 321 10.39 18.64 -16.20
C ASP A 321 9.81 19.85 -15.45
N MET A 322 9.40 20.91 -16.16
CA MET A 322 8.70 22.04 -15.55
C MET A 322 7.35 21.61 -14.99
N GLU A 323 6.55 20.87 -15.75
CA GLU A 323 5.26 20.35 -15.29
C GLU A 323 5.43 19.41 -14.09
N LYS A 324 6.43 18.52 -14.14
CA LYS A 324 6.81 17.66 -13.00
C LYS A 324 7.13 18.47 -11.74
N LEU A 325 7.90 19.55 -11.87
CA LEU A 325 8.27 20.42 -10.75
C LEU A 325 7.10 21.23 -10.22
N GLU A 326 6.27 21.80 -11.10
CA GLU A 326 5.06 22.57 -10.74
C GLU A 326 4.05 21.70 -9.96
N ASN A 327 3.87 20.45 -10.37
CA ASN A 327 2.97 19.49 -9.71
C ASN A 327 3.56 18.87 -8.43
N SER A 328 4.85 19.10 -8.14
CA SER A 328 5.51 18.51 -6.98
C SER A 328 5.39 19.40 -5.74
N GLN A 329 4.69 18.92 -4.71
CA GLN A 329 4.55 19.66 -3.46
C GLN A 329 5.80 19.53 -2.58
N GLY A 330 6.27 20.66 -2.04
CA GLY A 330 7.39 20.70 -1.08
C GLY A 330 8.76 20.34 -1.65
N ILE A 331 8.91 20.27 -2.99
CA ILE A 331 10.21 20.05 -3.63
C ILE A 331 10.96 21.36 -3.86
N LEU A 332 10.27 22.40 -4.35
CA LEU A 332 10.85 23.71 -4.60
C LEU A 332 10.47 24.70 -3.49
N ASN A 333 11.41 25.53 -3.08
CA ASN A 333 11.15 26.70 -2.25
C ASN A 333 10.54 27.86 -3.08
N GLU A 334 10.06 28.93 -2.44
CA GLU A 334 9.39 30.03 -3.15
C GLU A 334 10.29 30.75 -4.15
N GLU A 335 11.57 30.93 -3.84
CA GLU A 335 12.55 31.53 -4.75
C GLU A 335 12.80 30.66 -5.99
N GLU A 336 12.91 29.34 -5.80
CA GLU A 336 13.05 28.37 -6.89
C GLU A 336 11.80 28.33 -7.79
N LYS A 337 10.61 28.49 -7.21
CA LYS A 337 9.35 28.60 -7.98
C LYS A 337 9.30 29.87 -8.81
N GLU A 338 9.74 31.00 -8.25
CA GLU A 338 9.84 32.25 -9.01
C GLU A 338 10.86 32.14 -10.14
N LEU A 339 12.01 31.51 -9.89
CA LEU A 339 13.02 31.27 -10.91
C LEU A 339 12.50 30.34 -12.02
N LEU A 340 11.74 29.30 -11.67
CA LEU A 340 11.09 28.42 -12.64
C LEU A 340 10.14 29.19 -13.58
N LYS A 341 9.36 30.13 -13.04
CA LYS A 341 8.49 31.02 -13.84
C LYS A 341 9.29 31.90 -14.79
N LYS A 342 10.38 32.52 -14.31
CA LYS A 342 11.28 33.33 -15.15
C LYS A 342 11.92 32.50 -16.26
N ILE A 343 12.35 31.27 -15.96
CA ILE A 343 12.88 30.32 -16.95
C ILE A 343 11.86 30.05 -18.05
N LYS A 344 10.59 29.84 -17.68
CA LYS A 344 9.47 29.61 -18.62
C LYS A 344 9.23 30.83 -19.51
N GLU A 345 9.20 32.03 -18.95
CA GLU A 345 9.06 33.29 -19.70
C GLU A 345 10.18 33.49 -20.73
N VAL A 346 11.44 33.26 -20.33
CA VAL A 346 12.60 33.39 -21.21
C VAL A 346 12.54 32.41 -22.39
N LYS A 347 12.05 31.18 -22.16
CA LYS A 347 11.86 30.20 -23.24
C LYS A 347 10.77 30.62 -24.21
N LEU A 348 9.61 31.08 -23.72
CA LEU A 348 8.50 31.54 -24.57
C LEU A 348 8.89 32.73 -25.45
N GLN A 349 9.70 33.67 -24.93
CA GLN A 349 10.19 34.81 -25.69
C GLN A 349 11.15 34.44 -26.82
N GLU A 350 11.88 33.33 -26.68
CA GLU A 350 12.80 32.84 -27.72
C GLU A 350 12.05 32.01 -28.77
N GLU A 351 11.04 31.24 -28.38
CA GLU A 351 10.18 30.51 -29.34
C GLU A 351 9.31 31.43 -30.20
N ALA A 352 9.00 32.64 -29.71
CA ALA A 352 8.23 33.65 -30.43
C ALA A 352 9.05 34.47 -31.45
N LYS A 353 10.38 34.29 -31.50
CA LYS A 353 11.30 34.96 -32.45
C LYS A 353 11.69 34.02 -33.57
#